data_AF-A0A924VB21-F1
#
_entry.id   AF-A0A924VB21-F1
#
_cell.length_a   1.000
_cell.length_b   1.000
_cell.length_c   1.000
_cell.angle_alpha   90.00
_cell.angle_beta   90.00
_cell.angle_gamma   90.00
#
_symmetry.space_group_name_H-M   'P 1'
#
loop_
_entity.id
_entity.type
_entity.pdbx_description
1 polymer ?
#
loop_
_entity_poly.entity_id
_entity_poly.type
_entity_poly.pdbx_seq_one_letter_code
_entity_poly.pdbx_strand_id
1 'polypeptide(L)' 'MEKRINTIFDRVVNKGLITNKFRGKMQATQMMVSAGLPIAVILRVLTKPQRTRSSD' A
#
# COMPACT_ATOMS: atom_id res chain seq x y z
N MET A 1 6.66 21.05 2.70
CA MET A 1 6.80 19.85 3.57
C MET A 1 6.00 18.63 3.07
N GLU A 2 4.99 18.81 2.20
CA GLU A 2 4.08 17.75 1.75
C GLU A 2 4.72 16.60 0.95
N LYS A 3 5.76 16.87 0.14
CA LYS A 3 6.38 15.83 -0.72
C LYS A 3 6.99 14.63 0.04
N ARG A 4 7.46 14.83 1.28
CA ARG A 4 8.10 13.77 2.09
C ARG A 4 7.11 12.77 2.68
N ILE A 5 5.90 13.23 3.02
CA ILE A 5 4.86 12.38 3.61
C ILE A 5 4.31 11.44 2.53
N ASN A 6 4.12 11.95 1.32
CA ASN A 6 3.68 11.14 0.18
C ASN A 6 4.68 10.01 -0.14
N THR A 7 5.99 10.24 -0.02
CA THR A 7 7.00 9.22 -0.33
C THR A 7 7.02 8.06 0.66
N ILE A 8 6.77 8.29 1.95
CA ILE A 8 6.69 7.20 2.94
C ILE A 8 5.40 6.41 2.72
N PHE A 9 4.29 7.10 2.52
CA PHE A 9 3.00 6.49 2.21
C PHE A 9 3.08 5.58 0.98
N ASP A 10 3.60 6.09 -0.13
CA ASP A 10 3.74 5.35 -1.39
C ASP A 10 4.65 4.12 -1.23
N ARG A 11 5.73 4.23 -0.45
CA ARG A 11 6.62 3.09 -0.16
C ARG A 11 5.90 1.99 0.60
N VAL A 12 5.10 2.34 1.60
CA VAL A 12 4.36 1.36 2.39
C VAL A 12 3.27 0.71 1.54
N VAL A 13 2.53 1.49 0.76
CA VAL A 13 1.52 1.00 -0.18
C VAL A 13 2.13 0.03 -1.20
N ASN A 14 3.24 0.41 -1.85
CA ASN A 14 3.93 -0.43 -2.83
C ASN A 14 4.45 -1.72 -2.21
N LYS A 15 5.09 -1.64 -1.03
CA LYS A 15 5.51 -2.84 -0.30
C LYS A 15 4.33 -3.75 0.00
N GLY A 16 3.21 -3.21 0.44
CA GLY A 16 2.08 -4.05 0.83
C GLY A 16 1.34 -4.64 -0.37
N LEU A 17 1.34 -3.98 -1.53
CA LEU A 17 0.90 -4.58 -2.79
C LEU A 17 1.79 -5.74 -3.21
N ILE A 18 3.12 -5.60 -3.08
CA ILE A 18 4.08 -6.68 -3.31
C ILE A 18 3.84 -7.83 -2.32
N THR A 19 3.73 -7.54 -1.02
CA THR A 19 3.45 -8.55 0.00
C THR A 19 2.13 -9.27 -0.27
N ASN A 20 1.09 -8.55 -0.72
CA ASN A 20 -0.20 -9.16 -1.07
C ASN A 20 -0.04 -10.17 -2.22
N LYS A 21 0.75 -9.83 -3.24
CA LYS A 21 1.02 -10.70 -4.39
C LYS A 21 1.78 -11.98 -4.01
N PHE A 22 2.75 -11.90 -3.11
CA PHE A 22 3.66 -13.03 -2.80
C PHE A 22 3.28 -13.81 -1.53
N ARG A 23 2.70 -13.15 -0.53
CA ARG A 23 2.42 -13.74 0.78
C ARG A 23 0.95 -13.66 1.20
N GLY A 24 0.12 -13.05 0.36
CA GLY A 24 -1.33 -12.96 0.55
C GLY A 24 -1.81 -11.75 1.35
N LYS A 25 -3.12 -11.55 1.29
CA LYS A 25 -3.82 -10.37 1.80
C LYS A 25 -3.65 -10.13 3.30
N MET A 26 -3.63 -11.21 4.09
CA MET A 26 -3.50 -11.12 5.54
C MET A 26 -2.15 -10.50 5.95
N GLN A 27 -1.05 -10.99 5.38
CA GLN A 27 0.29 -10.46 5.68
C GLN A 27 0.47 -9.02 5.18
N ALA A 28 -0.07 -8.70 4.01
CA ALA A 28 -0.06 -7.33 3.50
C ALA A 28 -0.82 -6.37 4.42
N THR A 29 -1.99 -6.79 4.91
CA THR A 29 -2.82 -6.00 5.82
C THR A 29 -2.10 -5.76 7.14
N GLN A 30 -1.56 -6.82 7.76
CA GLN A 30 -0.80 -6.70 9.01
C GLN A 30 0.39 -5.75 8.86
N MET A 31 1.15 -5.85 7.77
CA MET A 31 2.31 -4.99 7.54
C MET A 31 1.91 -3.51 7.36
N MET A 32 0.86 -3.23 6.58
CA MET A 32 0.39 -1.84 6.40
C MET A 32 -0.20 -1.26 7.69
N VAL A 33 -0.90 -2.06 8.51
CA VAL A 33 -1.41 -1.65 9.83
C VAL A 33 -0.25 -1.32 10.77
N SER A 34 0.77 -2.17 10.84
CA SER A 34 1.97 -1.92 11.66
C SER A 34 2.75 -0.68 11.22
N ALA A 35 2.64 -0.29 9.94
CA ALA A 35 3.19 0.95 9.41
C ALA A 35 2.29 2.19 9.67
N GLY A 36 1.16 2.02 10.35
CA GLY A 36 0.26 3.09 10.76
C GLY A 36 -0.75 3.52 9.69
N LEU A 37 -0.95 2.74 8.63
CA LEU A 37 -1.95 3.09 7.61
C LEU A 37 -3.37 2.85 8.16
N PRO A 38 -4.31 3.76 7.89
CA PRO A 38 -5.72 3.55 8.22
C PRO A 38 -6.29 2.34 7.49
N ILE A 39 -7.10 1.53 8.16
CA ILE A 39 -7.72 0.31 7.60
C ILE A 39 -8.51 0.63 6.31
N ALA A 40 -9.21 1.77 6.26
CA ALA A 40 -9.94 2.20 5.06
C ALA A 40 -9.04 2.37 3.84
N VAL A 41 -7.82 2.89 4.03
CA VAL A 41 -6.82 3.03 2.96
C VAL A 41 -6.30 1.66 2.53
N ILE A 42 -5.98 0.79 3.50
CA ILE A 42 -5.48 -0.57 3.23
C ILE A 42 -6.50 -1.37 2.41
N LEU A 43 -7.77 -1.33 2.81
CA LEU A 43 -8.85 -1.99 2.08
C LEU A 43 -8.96 -1.44 0.66
N ARG A 44 -8.93 -0.11 0.49
CA ARG A 44 -8.98 0.51 -0.84
C ARG A 44 -7.82 0.05 -1.73
N VAL A 45 -6.59 0.06 -1.21
CA VAL A 45 -5.36 -0.35 -1.92
C VAL A 45 -5.39 -1.83 -2.30
N LEU A 46 -5.77 -2.71 -1.36
CA LEU A 46 -5.72 -4.16 -1.57
C LEU A 46 -6.91 -4.71 -2.38
N THR A 47 -8.07 -4.05 -2.36
CA THR A 47 -9.27 -4.47 -3.13
C THR A 47 -9.32 -3.89 -4.53
N LYS A 48 -8.82 -2.67 -4.70
CA LYS A 48 -8.72 -1.99 -5.99
C LYS A 48 -7.27 -1.54 -6.16
N PRO A 49 -6.36 -2.47 -6.51
CA PRO A 49 -5.06 -2.06 -7.00
C PRO A 49 -5.32 -1.30 -8.30
N GLN A 50 -5.55 0.01 -8.22
CA GLN A 50 -5.47 0.84 -9.40
C GLN A 50 -4.07 0.57 -9.94
N ARG A 51 -4.00 -0.02 -11.13
CA ARG A 51 -2.79 0.02 -11.93
C ARG A 51 -2.49 1.51 -12.07
N THR A 52 -1.60 2.05 -11.25
CA THR A 52 -0.93 3.30 -11.55
C THR A 52 -0.18 3.02 -12.83
N ARG A 53 -0.89 3.25 -13.94
CA ARG A 53 -0.42 3.10 -15.30
C ARG A 53 0.65 4.17 -15.46
N SER A 54 1.89 3.83 -15.13
CA SER A 54 3.05 4.45 -15.74
C SER A 54 3.08 3.97 -17.20
N SER A 55 2.31 4.67 -18.03
CA SER A 55 2.52 4.73 -19.47
C SER A 55 3.10 6.11 -19.74
N ASP A 56 4.42 6.19 -19.69
CA ASP A 56 5.26 7.08 -20.48
C ASP A 56 6.40 6.21 -21.02
#